data_AF-A0A7X2FXR1-F1
#
_entry.id   AF-A0A7X2FXR1-F1
#
_cell.length_a   1.000
_cell.length_b   1.000
_cell.length_c   1.000
_cell.angle_alpha   90.00
_cell.angle_beta   90.00
_cell.angle_gamma   90.00
#
_symmetry.space_group_name_H-M   'P 1'
#
loop_
_entity.id
_entity.type
_entity.pdbx_description
1 polymer ?
#
loop_
_entity_poly.entity_id
_entity_poly.type
_entity_poly.pdbx_seq_one_letter_code
_entity_poly.pdbx_strand_id
1 'polypeptide(L)'
;MPSGYLSPARSATGRMVNFPLTIDSTVRVKTTDVSRPDRRFCHWGPVMKQTSLKIEAGAKAIIGGMVVENTSGSSVELLVHGDGPVLESNEIINAKDADTPSLKLYYVVMNMYVAPEKAFSDWNKTFLQLSRDIVSSAPSTSIIISEVGNLVAAGKFDEAMKKCMYLLAYEDHLSKYTART
;
A
#
# COMPACT_ATOMS: atom_id res chain seq x y z
N MET A 1 31.18 4.34 74.51
CA MET A 1 30.37 4.60 73.28
C MET A 1 31.24 4.36 72.05
N PRO A 2 30.63 3.98 70.92
CA PRO A 2 30.89 2.78 70.07
C PRO A 2 32.04 3.01 69.05
N SER A 3 32.42 2.15 68.10
CA SER A 3 31.70 1.23 67.21
C SER A 3 32.76 0.38 66.47
N GLY A 4 32.78 -0.96 66.46
CA GLY A 4 31.79 -1.84 65.83
C GLY A 4 32.30 -2.25 64.42
N TYR A 5 33.36 -3.06 64.30
CA TYR A 5 33.42 -4.54 64.20
C TYR A 5 32.94 -5.17 62.87
N LEU A 6 33.94 -5.76 62.20
CA LEU A 6 34.00 -7.11 61.61
C LEU A 6 33.00 -7.56 60.53
N SER A 7 33.58 -7.91 59.38
CA SER A 7 33.10 -8.91 58.42
C SER A 7 32.83 -10.28 59.08
N PRO A 8 32.01 -11.13 58.44
CA PRO A 8 32.23 -12.57 58.53
C PRO A 8 32.20 -13.32 57.18
N ALA A 9 33.25 -14.12 57.00
CA ALA A 9 33.29 -15.57 56.78
C ALA A 9 32.46 -16.31 55.69
N ARG A 10 33.18 -17.26 55.07
CA ARG A 10 32.78 -18.35 54.15
C ARG A 10 31.96 -19.47 54.83
N SER A 11 31.29 -20.27 53.97
CA SER A 11 31.20 -21.77 53.96
C SER A 11 29.74 -22.26 53.90
N ALA A 12 29.25 -22.77 52.77
CA ALA A 12 29.33 -24.14 52.22
C ALA A 12 28.16 -25.06 52.64
N THR A 13 27.29 -25.35 51.68
CA THR A 13 26.47 -26.57 51.60
C THR A 13 26.29 -26.90 50.11
N GLY A 14 26.58 -28.14 49.73
CA GLY A 14 26.82 -28.54 48.35
C GLY A 14 25.72 -29.38 47.70
N ARG A 15 25.80 -29.51 46.37
CA ARG A 15 25.93 -30.78 45.62
C ARG A 15 26.09 -30.51 44.12
N MET A 16 26.84 -31.41 43.48
CA MET A 16 27.22 -31.54 42.07
C MET A 16 26.00 -31.51 41.12
N VAL A 17 26.04 -31.17 39.81
CA VAL A 17 26.82 -31.75 38.69
C VAL A 17 26.63 -30.91 37.40
N ASN A 18 27.68 -30.88 36.56
CA ASN A 18 27.85 -30.63 35.11
C ASN A 18 26.79 -29.93 34.19
N PHE A 19 27.32 -29.00 33.36
CA PHE A 19 27.04 -28.58 31.96
C PHE A 19 25.81 -29.18 31.23
N PRO A 20 25.11 -28.47 30.29
CA PRO A 20 25.71 -27.56 29.29
C PRO A 20 24.87 -26.32 28.87
N LEU A 21 25.46 -25.56 27.93
CA LEU A 21 24.86 -24.57 27.02
C LEU A 21 23.44 -24.94 26.56
N THR A 22 22.52 -23.97 26.42
CA THR A 22 21.96 -23.44 25.15
C THR A 22 20.63 -22.66 25.42
N ILE A 23 20.43 -21.62 24.61
CA ILE A 23 19.18 -20.89 24.26
C ILE A 23 18.73 -19.78 25.22
N ASP A 24 19.16 -18.58 24.85
CA ASP A 24 18.73 -17.30 25.41
C ASP A 24 17.26 -17.03 25.02
N SER A 25 16.33 -17.30 25.96
CA SER A 25 14.90 -17.06 25.78
C SER A 25 14.51 -15.70 26.34
N THR A 26 14.82 -14.59 25.67
CA THR A 26 14.12 -13.32 25.95
C THR A 26 14.15 -12.32 24.78
N VAL A 27 13.56 -12.65 23.64
CA VAL A 27 13.10 -11.59 22.71
C VAL A 27 11.77 -11.06 23.26
N ARG A 28 11.83 -10.02 24.10
CA ARG A 28 10.66 -9.17 24.31
C ARG A 28 10.42 -8.43 23.00
N VAL A 29 9.40 -8.84 22.24
CA VAL A 29 8.82 -7.99 21.21
C VAL A 29 8.29 -6.76 21.94
N LYS A 30 9.01 -5.63 21.84
CA LYS A 30 8.42 -4.34 22.18
C LYS A 30 7.35 -4.10 21.13
N THR A 31 6.11 -4.38 21.48
CA THR A 31 4.94 -3.81 20.82
C THR A 31 5.13 -2.30 20.89
N THR A 32 5.67 -1.69 19.83
CA THR A 32 5.67 -0.24 19.68
C THR A 32 4.22 0.16 19.55
N ASP A 33 3.67 0.67 20.64
CA ASP A 33 2.42 1.38 20.68
C ASP A 33 2.50 2.55 19.67
N VAL A 34 1.85 2.37 18.51
CA VAL A 34 1.80 3.35 17.41
C VAL A 34 0.83 4.50 17.75
N SER A 35 0.29 4.56 18.98
CA SER A 35 -0.81 5.47 19.33
C SER A 35 -0.41 6.70 20.14
N ARG A 36 0.76 7.32 19.94
CA ARG A 36 1.00 8.71 20.36
C ARG A 36 1.93 9.46 19.39
N PRO A 37 1.44 10.41 18.58
CA PRO A 37 2.33 11.28 17.85
C PRO A 37 3.14 12.14 18.84
N ASP A 38 4.46 12.13 18.72
CA ASP A 38 5.37 13.00 19.49
C ASP A 38 4.91 14.46 19.28
N ARG A 39 4.56 15.14 20.38
CA ARG A 39 4.03 16.51 20.37
C ARG A 39 4.99 17.54 19.77
N ARG A 40 6.24 17.16 19.49
CA ARG A 40 7.25 18.01 18.85
C ARG A 40 7.08 18.18 17.35
N PHE A 41 6.26 17.36 16.69
CA PHE A 41 5.97 17.48 15.25
C PHE A 41 4.70 18.28 14.92
N CYS A 42 3.98 18.80 15.92
CA CYS A 42 2.65 19.41 15.76
C CYS A 42 2.60 20.79 15.09
N HIS A 43 3.71 21.32 14.57
CA HIS A 43 3.72 22.64 13.92
C HIS A 43 3.76 22.59 12.37
N TRP A 44 3.64 21.40 11.77
CA TRP A 44 3.57 21.23 10.32
C TRP A 44 2.15 21.44 9.80
N GLY A 45 1.71 22.70 9.69
CA GLY A 45 0.60 23.11 8.81
C GLY A 45 -0.74 22.33 8.95
N PRO A 46 -1.65 22.41 7.95
CA PRO A 46 -2.84 21.55 7.93
C PRO A 46 -2.43 20.07 7.94
N VAL A 47 -3.24 19.24 8.61
CA VAL A 47 -3.05 17.77 8.68
C VAL A 47 -2.99 17.20 7.26
N MET A 48 -1.81 16.77 6.81
CA MET A 48 -1.64 16.16 5.50
C MET A 48 -2.27 14.77 5.44
N LYS A 49 -2.73 14.34 4.25
CA LYS A 49 -3.22 12.97 4.03
C LYS A 49 -2.15 11.97 4.46
N GLN A 50 -2.57 10.97 5.24
CA GLN A 50 -1.71 9.90 5.72
C GLN A 50 -2.11 8.59 5.05
N THR A 51 -1.16 7.92 4.40
CA THR A 51 -1.37 6.66 3.70
C THR A 51 -0.38 5.62 4.22
N SER A 52 -0.87 4.49 4.74
CA SER A 52 0.00 3.35 5.06
C SER A 52 0.20 2.49 3.81
N LEU A 53 1.45 2.19 3.49
CA LEU A 53 1.87 1.38 2.36
C LEU A 53 2.67 0.20 2.88
N LYS A 54 2.26 -1.02 2.52
CA LYS A 54 3.01 -2.24 2.83
C LYS A 54 3.74 -2.70 1.57
N ILE A 55 5.06 -2.86 1.67
CA ILE A 55 5.91 -3.31 0.56
C ILE A 55 6.50 -4.67 0.94
N GLU A 56 6.18 -5.69 0.17
CA GLU A 56 6.73 -7.03 0.35
C GLU A 56 8.25 -7.09 0.05
N ALA A 57 8.93 -8.15 0.51
CA ALA A 57 10.37 -8.31 0.31
C ALA A 57 10.72 -8.35 -1.19
N GLY A 58 11.65 -7.50 -1.63
CA GLY A 58 12.05 -7.39 -3.03
C GLY A 58 11.05 -6.66 -3.95
N ALA A 59 9.90 -6.20 -3.43
CA ALA A 59 8.89 -5.49 -4.21
C ALA A 59 9.22 -3.99 -4.36
N LYS A 60 8.56 -3.36 -5.32
CA LYS A 60 8.68 -1.92 -5.63
C LYS A 60 7.39 -1.17 -5.35
N ALA A 61 7.49 0.13 -5.17
CA ALA A 61 6.36 1.03 -5.05
C ALA A 61 6.67 2.39 -5.66
N ILE A 62 5.65 3.13 -6.07
CA ILE A 62 5.77 4.51 -6.53
C ILE A 62 5.24 5.42 -5.42
N ILE A 63 6.02 6.44 -5.05
CA ILE A 63 5.63 7.49 -4.11
C ILE A 63 5.98 8.84 -4.74
N GLY A 64 4.98 9.60 -5.14
CA GLY A 64 5.16 10.83 -5.92
C GLY A 64 5.81 10.51 -7.27
N GLY A 65 6.95 11.16 -7.53
CA GLY A 65 7.81 10.87 -8.68
C GLY A 65 8.96 9.91 -8.40
N MET A 66 8.97 9.26 -7.23
CA MET A 66 10.07 8.37 -6.80
C MET A 66 9.63 6.91 -6.84
N VAL A 67 10.58 6.03 -7.18
CA VAL A 67 10.42 4.58 -7.06
C VAL A 67 11.16 4.12 -5.81
N VAL A 68 10.46 3.43 -4.92
CA VAL A 68 11.00 2.84 -3.71
C VAL A 68 11.06 1.34 -3.88
N GLU A 69 12.19 0.73 -3.56
CA GLU A 69 12.40 -0.72 -3.61
C GLU A 69 12.72 -1.24 -2.22
N ASN A 70 12.01 -2.27 -1.79
CA ASN A 70 12.32 -2.95 -0.53
C ASN A 70 13.44 -3.96 -0.75
N THR A 71 14.66 -3.58 -0.41
CA THR A 71 15.84 -4.46 -0.50
C THR A 71 15.99 -5.40 0.70
N SER A 72 15.11 -5.31 1.70
CA SER A 72 15.17 -6.17 2.87
C SER A 72 14.51 -7.53 2.61
N GLY A 73 14.90 -8.56 3.36
CA GLY A 73 14.33 -9.91 3.26
C GLY A 73 12.93 -10.07 3.89
N SER A 74 12.31 -8.98 4.33
CA SER A 74 11.02 -8.97 5.05
C SER A 74 10.12 -7.87 4.53
N SER A 75 8.80 -7.98 4.74
CA SER A 75 7.86 -6.90 4.41
C SER A 75 8.14 -5.65 5.25
N VAL A 76 8.09 -4.47 4.64
CA VAL A 76 8.25 -3.17 5.30
C VAL A 76 6.94 -2.40 5.20
N GLU A 77 6.51 -1.79 6.30
CA GLU A 77 5.38 -0.86 6.31
C GLU A 77 5.92 0.58 6.38
N LEU A 78 5.47 1.41 5.45
CA LEU A 78 5.82 2.82 5.35
C LEU A 78 4.58 3.68 5.57
N LEU A 79 4.72 4.69 6.41
CA LEU A 79 3.69 5.69 6.59
C LEU A 79 4.05 6.96 5.80
N VAL A 80 3.28 7.23 4.75
CA VAL A 80 3.51 8.35 3.85
C VAL A 80 2.56 9.49 4.22
N HIS A 81 3.12 10.69 4.42
CA HIS A 81 2.37 11.91 4.65
C HIS A 81 2.48 12.83 3.43
N GLY A 82 1.35 13.15 2.79
CA GLY A 82 1.28 14.04 1.63
C GLY A 82 0.18 13.68 0.64
N ASP A 83 -0.05 14.56 -0.33
CA ASP A 83 -1.14 14.46 -1.32
C ASP A 83 -0.68 13.91 -2.68
N GLY A 84 0.51 13.29 -2.74
CA GLY A 84 1.08 12.74 -3.96
C GLY A 84 0.61 11.31 -4.30
N PRO A 85 0.93 10.81 -5.50
CA PRO A 85 0.59 9.45 -5.89
C PRO A 85 1.30 8.39 -5.03
N VAL A 86 0.57 7.40 -4.55
CA VAL A 86 1.12 6.25 -3.82
C VAL A 86 0.54 4.99 -4.44
N LEU A 87 1.41 4.15 -5.03
CA LEU A 87 1.03 2.90 -5.68
C LEU A 87 1.98 1.77 -5.28
N GLU A 88 1.44 0.58 -5.05
CA GLU A 88 2.22 -0.64 -4.82
C GLU A 88 2.53 -1.35 -6.17
N SER A 89 3.58 -2.18 -6.23
CA SER A 89 3.92 -2.99 -7.42
C SER A 89 2.74 -3.78 -7.96
N ASN A 90 1.82 -4.24 -7.10
CA ASN A 90 0.65 -5.02 -7.49
C ASN A 90 -0.43 -4.18 -8.19
N GLU A 91 -0.46 -2.87 -7.93
CA GLU A 91 -1.40 -1.93 -8.58
C GLU A 91 -0.82 -1.40 -9.89
N ILE A 92 0.49 -1.51 -10.09
CA ILE A 92 1.16 -1.02 -11.29
C ILE A 92 1.07 -2.06 -12.41
N ILE A 93 0.44 -1.68 -13.52
CA ILE A 93 0.32 -2.53 -14.72
C ILE A 93 0.99 -1.88 -15.93
N ASN A 94 1.52 -2.68 -16.86
CA ASN A 94 2.05 -2.17 -18.12
C ASN A 94 1.01 -2.17 -19.23
N ALA A 95 1.25 -1.38 -20.28
CA ALA A 95 0.40 -1.35 -21.47
C ALA A 95 0.27 -2.73 -22.17
N LYS A 96 1.26 -3.61 -21.99
CA LYS A 96 1.28 -4.97 -22.56
C LYS A 96 0.38 -5.95 -21.81
N ASP A 97 0.18 -5.71 -20.52
CA ASP A 97 -0.64 -6.58 -19.66
C ASP A 97 -2.13 -6.18 -19.74
N ALA A 98 -2.42 -5.01 -20.31
CA ALA A 98 -3.76 -4.46 -20.48
C ALA A 98 -4.47 -5.05 -21.71
N ASP A 99 -4.84 -6.32 -21.65
CA ASP A 99 -5.48 -7.03 -22.77
C ASP A 99 -6.98 -6.71 -22.91
N THR A 100 -7.69 -6.56 -21.79
CA THR A 100 -9.14 -6.29 -21.78
C THR A 100 -9.46 -4.79 -21.83
N PRO A 101 -10.61 -4.38 -22.40
CA PRO A 101 -11.00 -2.97 -22.45
C PRO A 101 -11.13 -2.33 -21.06
N SER A 102 -11.64 -3.04 -20.04
CA SER A 102 -11.70 -2.50 -18.68
C SER A 102 -10.31 -2.35 -18.06
N LEU A 103 -9.38 -3.26 -18.35
CA LEU A 103 -8.00 -3.17 -17.86
C LEU A 103 -7.21 -2.05 -18.55
N LYS A 104 -7.48 -1.80 -19.84
CA LYS A 104 -6.97 -0.61 -20.56
C LYS A 104 -7.48 0.68 -19.92
N LEU A 105 -8.74 0.73 -19.52
CA LEU A 105 -9.29 1.87 -18.81
C LEU A 105 -8.58 2.08 -17.47
N TYR A 106 -8.37 1.02 -16.69
CA TYR A 106 -7.59 1.07 -15.45
C TYR A 106 -6.17 1.59 -15.68
N TYR A 107 -5.47 1.08 -16.70
CA TYR A 107 -4.13 1.55 -17.08
C TYR A 107 -4.11 3.06 -17.34
N VAL A 108 -5.08 3.59 -18.09
CA VAL A 108 -5.16 5.02 -18.39
C VAL A 108 -5.39 5.84 -17.12
N VAL A 109 -6.33 5.45 -16.26
CA VAL A 109 -6.60 6.14 -14.98
C VAL A 109 -5.38 6.12 -14.06
N MET A 110 -4.66 4.99 -13.99
CA MET A 110 -3.42 4.87 -13.23
C MET A 110 -2.33 5.83 -13.77
N ASN A 111 -2.14 5.91 -15.09
CA ASN A 111 -1.17 6.84 -15.67
C ASN A 111 -1.54 8.31 -15.46
N MET A 112 -2.84 8.64 -15.46
CA MET A 112 -3.30 9.98 -15.08
C MET A 112 -2.90 10.34 -13.65
N TYR A 113 -2.92 9.36 -12.74
CA TYR A 113 -2.54 9.56 -11.34
C TYR A 113 -1.03 9.73 -11.15
N VAL A 114 -0.21 8.92 -11.84
CA VAL A 114 1.26 8.98 -11.74
C VAL A 114 1.84 10.22 -12.41
N ALA A 115 1.30 10.63 -13.56
CA ALA A 115 1.81 11.74 -14.37
C ALA A 115 0.72 12.78 -14.67
N PRO A 116 0.32 13.59 -13.68
CA PRO A 116 -0.77 14.55 -13.82
C PRO A 116 -0.50 15.61 -14.89
N GLU A 117 0.76 15.95 -15.19
CA GLU A 117 1.07 16.91 -16.26
C GLU A 117 0.69 16.42 -17.67
N LYS A 118 0.74 15.10 -17.90
CA LYS A 118 0.32 14.48 -19.18
C LYS A 118 -1.15 14.09 -19.19
N ALA A 119 -1.79 14.03 -18.01
CA ALA A 119 -3.17 13.61 -17.86
C ALA A 119 -4.14 14.51 -18.64
N PHE A 120 -3.86 15.81 -18.70
CA PHE A 120 -4.80 16.81 -19.18
C PHE A 120 -4.99 16.83 -20.71
N SER A 121 -3.99 16.42 -21.51
CA SER A 121 -4.08 16.49 -22.99
C SER A 121 -4.30 15.14 -23.67
N ASP A 122 -3.55 14.11 -23.27
CA ASP A 122 -3.43 12.88 -24.06
C ASP A 122 -4.25 11.75 -23.44
N TRP A 123 -4.07 11.52 -22.13
CA TRP A 123 -4.78 10.46 -21.43
C TRP A 123 -6.29 10.71 -21.37
N ASN A 124 -6.72 11.97 -21.24
CA ASN A 124 -8.16 12.29 -21.20
C ASN A 124 -8.87 11.91 -22.52
N LYS A 125 -8.22 12.12 -23.67
CA LYS A 125 -8.78 11.70 -24.97
C LYS A 125 -8.90 10.18 -25.05
N THR A 126 -7.86 9.46 -24.65
CA THR A 126 -7.84 7.99 -24.64
C THR A 126 -8.91 7.44 -23.68
N PHE A 127 -9.06 8.03 -22.50
CA PHE A 127 -10.10 7.67 -21.53
C PHE A 127 -11.50 7.86 -22.12
N LEU A 128 -11.76 9.00 -22.77
CA LEU A 128 -13.06 9.28 -23.38
C LEU A 128 -13.38 8.36 -24.58
N GLN A 129 -12.36 7.92 -25.32
CA GLN A 129 -12.54 6.94 -26.39
C GLN A 129 -12.87 5.56 -25.82
N LEU A 130 -12.02 5.05 -24.90
CA LEU A 130 -12.23 3.74 -24.27
C LEU A 130 -13.57 3.64 -23.54
N SER A 131 -13.97 4.70 -22.83
CA SER A 131 -15.26 4.73 -22.13
C SER A 131 -16.44 4.59 -23.10
N ARG A 132 -16.40 5.26 -24.27
CA ARG A 132 -17.42 5.13 -25.30
C ARG A 132 -17.45 3.74 -25.90
N ASP A 133 -16.29 3.15 -26.17
CA ASP A 133 -16.19 1.81 -26.74
C ASP A 133 -16.76 0.76 -25.78
N ILE A 134 -16.45 0.87 -24.48
CA ILE A 134 -16.99 -0.03 -23.46
C ILE A 134 -18.52 0.13 -23.36
N VAL A 135 -19.04 1.36 -23.26
CA VAL A 135 -20.49 1.59 -23.19
C VAL A 135 -21.21 1.11 -24.46
N SER A 136 -20.60 1.27 -25.64
CA SER A 136 -21.17 0.79 -26.90
C SER A 136 -21.24 -0.74 -26.96
N SER A 137 -20.25 -1.44 -26.40
CA SER A 137 -20.22 -2.90 -26.36
C SER A 137 -21.12 -3.49 -25.27
N ALA A 138 -21.19 -2.82 -24.10
CA ALA A 138 -21.95 -3.25 -22.94
C ALA A 138 -22.66 -2.05 -22.29
N PRO A 139 -23.87 -1.67 -22.75
CA PRO A 139 -24.58 -0.48 -22.25
C PRO A 139 -24.89 -0.51 -20.75
N SER A 140 -24.93 -1.70 -20.14
CA SER A 140 -25.11 -1.91 -18.70
C SER A 140 -23.96 -1.36 -17.85
N THR A 141 -22.78 -1.10 -18.43
CA THR A 141 -21.61 -0.54 -17.75
C THR A 141 -21.62 0.99 -17.64
N SER A 142 -22.57 1.66 -18.31
CA SER A 142 -22.63 3.13 -18.41
C SER A 142 -22.59 3.85 -17.06
N ILE A 143 -23.29 3.32 -16.05
CA ILE A 143 -23.33 3.90 -14.69
C ILE A 143 -21.94 3.84 -14.05
N ILE A 144 -21.26 2.69 -14.12
CA ILE A 144 -19.93 2.48 -13.52
C ILE A 144 -18.92 3.43 -14.17
N ILE A 145 -18.97 3.56 -15.50
CA ILE A 145 -18.06 4.43 -16.25
C ILE A 145 -18.31 5.91 -15.94
N SER A 146 -19.58 6.31 -15.81
CA SER A 146 -19.92 7.67 -15.38
C SER A 146 -19.39 7.99 -13.98
N GLU A 147 -19.46 7.04 -13.05
CA GLU A 147 -18.90 7.20 -11.71
C GLU A 147 -17.37 7.36 -11.75
N VAL A 148 -16.67 6.55 -12.56
CA VAL A 148 -15.22 6.67 -12.76
C VAL A 148 -14.88 8.05 -13.30
N GLY A 149 -15.59 8.53 -14.32
CA GLY A 149 -15.37 9.86 -14.90
C GLY A 149 -15.54 10.99 -13.87
N ASN A 150 -16.56 10.90 -13.01
CA ASN A 150 -16.78 11.87 -11.93
C ASN A 150 -15.66 11.86 -10.90
N LEU A 151 -15.15 10.68 -10.53
CA LEU A 151 -14.04 10.54 -9.58
C LEU A 151 -12.72 11.08 -10.16
N VAL A 152 -12.46 10.81 -11.44
CA VAL A 152 -11.30 11.36 -12.17
C VAL A 152 -11.39 12.89 -12.23
N ALA A 153 -12.56 13.45 -12.55
CA ALA A 153 -12.76 14.90 -12.56
C ALA A 153 -12.60 15.56 -11.17
N ALA A 154 -12.93 14.82 -10.10
CA ALA A 154 -12.73 15.25 -8.72
C ALA A 154 -11.30 15.05 -8.19
N GLY A 155 -10.39 14.45 -8.97
CA GLY A 155 -9.01 14.13 -8.55
C GLY A 155 -8.91 12.96 -7.56
N LYS A 156 -9.98 12.17 -7.39
CA LYS A 156 -10.04 11.02 -6.48
C LYS A 156 -9.63 9.73 -7.20
N PHE A 157 -8.34 9.65 -7.56
CA PHE A 157 -7.81 8.55 -8.37
C PHE A 157 -7.79 7.20 -7.65
N ASP A 158 -7.58 7.18 -6.33
CA ASP A 158 -7.65 5.98 -5.50
C ASP A 158 -9.04 5.32 -5.55
N GLU A 159 -10.09 6.12 -5.44
CA GLU A 159 -11.48 5.66 -5.60
C GLU A 159 -11.77 5.26 -7.06
N ALA A 160 -11.27 6.03 -8.04
CA ALA A 160 -11.49 5.75 -9.46
C ALA A 160 -10.88 4.41 -9.90
N MET A 161 -9.65 4.11 -9.46
CA MET A 161 -8.97 2.84 -9.72
C MET A 161 -9.73 1.65 -9.12
N LYS A 162 -10.25 1.79 -7.90
CA LYS A 162 -11.11 0.75 -7.27
C LYS A 162 -12.38 0.50 -8.07
N LYS A 163 -13.01 1.55 -8.61
CA LYS A 163 -14.19 1.42 -9.48
C LYS A 163 -13.85 0.74 -10.82
N CYS A 164 -12.68 1.01 -11.39
CA CYS A 164 -12.20 0.30 -12.58
C CYS A 164 -11.97 -1.19 -12.31
N MET A 165 -11.48 -1.57 -11.12
CA MET A 165 -11.37 -2.98 -10.71
C MET A 165 -12.74 -3.66 -10.59
N TYR A 166 -13.75 -2.93 -10.11
CA TYR A 166 -15.13 -3.43 -10.12
C TYR A 166 -15.66 -3.63 -11.55
N LEU A 167 -15.35 -2.72 -12.46
CA LEU A 167 -15.69 -2.84 -13.88
C LEU A 167 -15.06 -4.10 -14.50
N LEU A 168 -13.79 -4.39 -14.17
CA LEU A 168 -13.10 -5.59 -14.63
C LEU A 168 -13.78 -6.88 -14.13
N ALA A 169 -14.19 -6.92 -12.85
CA ALA A 169 -14.94 -8.05 -12.31
C ALA A 169 -16.30 -8.24 -13.00
N TYR A 170 -16.97 -7.14 -13.36
CA TYR A 170 -18.22 -7.17 -14.11
C TYR A 170 -18.02 -7.70 -15.53
N GLU A 171 -16.96 -7.28 -16.22
CA GLU A 171 -16.58 -7.78 -17.54
C GLU A 171 -16.33 -9.31 -17.52
N ASP A 172 -15.56 -9.81 -16.56
CA ASP A 172 -15.29 -11.24 -16.39
C ASP A 172 -16.60 -12.03 -16.13
N HIS A 173 -17.51 -11.48 -15.33
CA HIS A 173 -18.82 -12.08 -15.11
C HIS A 173 -19.65 -12.17 -16.40
N LEU A 174 -19.66 -11.11 -17.22
CA LEU A 174 -20.35 -11.11 -18.51
C LEU A 174 -19.73 -12.13 -19.48
N SER A 175 -18.40 -12.20 -19.55
CA SER A 175 -17.69 -13.15 -20.41
C SER A 175 -18.05 -14.60 -20.08
N LYS A 176 -18.13 -14.93 -18.78
CA LYS A 176 -18.53 -16.27 -18.30
C LYS A 176 -19.97 -16.64 -18.65
N TYR A 177 -20.88 -15.67 -18.70
CA TYR A 177 -22.27 -15.91 -19.06
C TYR A 177 -22.42 -16.18 -20.55
N THR A 178 -21.80 -15.36 -21.40
CA THR A 178 -21.84 -15.52 -22.85
C THR A 178 -21.23 -16.85 -23.31
N ALA A 179 -20.17 -17.32 -22.64
CA ALA A 179 -19.52 -18.60 -22.97
C ALA A 179 -20.34 -19.86 -22.64
N ARG A 180 -21.45 -19.72 -21.89
CA ARG A 180 -22.33 -20.84 -21.53
C ARG A 180 -23.52 -21.03 -22.48
N THR A 181 -23.76 -20.06 -23.35
CA THR A 181 -24.89 -20.04 -24.30
C THR A 181 -24.40 -20.48 -25.67
#